data_AF-A0A7J6GMI2-F1
#
_entry.id   AF-A0A7J6GMI2-F1
#
_cell.length_a   1.000
_cell.length_b   1.000
_cell.length_c   1.000
_cell.angle_alpha   90.00
_cell.angle_beta   90.00
_cell.angle_gamma   90.00
#
_symmetry.space_group_name_H-M   'P 1'
#
loop_
_entity.id
_entity.type
_entity.pdbx_description
1 polymer ?
#
loop_
_entity_poly.entity_id
_entity_poly.type
_entity_poly.pdbx_seq_one_letter_code
_entity_poly.pdbx_strand_id
1 'polypeptide(L)'
;MSTPKRSTTTTNLRSPAKSPPPSSNGNSRRLFTELDEIHLLKSFLKLSKQSSPSSAITSPNLERIQTRLDHKFTHSQIIDKLRRLRIKYHREARTKSLIKTPHDTRLHKIARKIWGKKAQQLPKEEHAKEEKEKEMLKGKWWECSDEEKVKELQKRWVLLRMKEAELMSKKAEL
;
A
#
# COMPACT_ATOMS: atom_id res chain seq x y z
N MET A 1 35.49 19.41 -60.80
CA MET A 1 35.78 17.97 -60.99
C MET A 1 36.68 17.50 -59.87
N SER A 2 36.41 16.28 -59.37
CA SER A 2 37.36 15.32 -58.77
C SER A 2 38.04 15.65 -57.42
N THR A 3 37.64 14.88 -56.40
CA THR A 3 38.44 14.56 -55.19
C THR A 3 39.71 13.77 -55.54
N PRO A 4 40.67 13.67 -54.60
CA PRO A 4 40.96 12.32 -54.09
C PRO A 4 41.23 12.22 -52.57
N LYS A 5 41.18 10.96 -52.13
CA LYS A 5 41.26 10.35 -50.80
C LYS A 5 42.70 10.33 -50.21
N ARG A 6 42.84 10.26 -48.87
CA ARG A 6 43.16 9.02 -48.09
C ARG A 6 43.97 9.27 -46.79
N SER A 7 43.37 8.82 -45.68
CA SER A 7 43.86 8.13 -44.47
C SER A 7 45.25 8.40 -43.85
N THR A 8 45.25 8.64 -42.53
CA THR A 8 46.11 7.87 -41.61
C THR A 8 45.41 7.66 -40.26
N THR A 9 45.39 6.39 -39.89
CA THR A 9 44.93 5.79 -38.63
C THR A 9 46.00 5.99 -37.57
N THR A 10 45.64 6.30 -36.33
CA THR A 10 46.44 5.84 -35.18
C THR A 10 45.56 5.31 -34.07
N THR A 11 45.95 4.13 -33.63
CA THR A 11 45.28 3.18 -32.75
C THR A 11 45.52 3.58 -31.30
N ASN A 12 44.47 3.59 -30.47
CA ASN A 12 44.64 3.41 -29.02
C ASN A 12 43.66 2.36 -28.51
N LEU A 13 44.23 1.18 -28.23
CA LEU A 13 43.61 0.05 -27.55
C LEU A 13 43.57 0.34 -26.04
N ARG A 14 42.39 0.43 -25.42
CA ARG A 14 42.23 0.12 -23.98
C ARG A 14 40.79 -0.23 -23.58
N SER A 15 40.59 -1.53 -23.39
CA SER A 15 39.72 -2.21 -22.41
C SER A 15 38.18 -2.06 -22.48
N PRO A 16 37.44 -3.18 -22.33
CA PRO A 16 35.98 -3.18 -22.30
C PRO A 16 35.48 -2.59 -20.98
N ALA A 17 34.66 -1.55 -21.06
CA ALA A 17 33.95 -1.01 -19.92
C ALA A 17 33.03 -2.09 -19.34
N LYS A 18 33.40 -2.61 -18.17
CA LYS A 18 32.49 -3.33 -17.26
C LYS A 18 31.22 -2.49 -17.11
N SER A 19 30.10 -3.07 -17.50
CA SER A 19 28.77 -2.59 -17.10
C SER A 19 28.77 -2.32 -15.60
N PRO A 20 28.20 -1.20 -15.13
CA PRO A 20 28.05 -0.99 -13.70
C PRO A 20 27.21 -2.16 -13.14
N PRO A 21 27.60 -2.75 -12.00
CA PRO A 21 26.79 -3.80 -11.37
C PRO A 21 25.39 -3.23 -11.09
N PRO A 22 24.31 -4.02 -11.22
CA PRO A 22 22.99 -3.58 -10.75
C PRO A 22 23.14 -3.25 -9.26
N SER A 23 23.04 -1.97 -8.93
CA SER A 23 23.04 -1.50 -7.55
C SER A 23 21.93 -2.22 -6.80
N SER A 24 22.30 -3.25 -6.05
CA SER A 24 21.44 -4.08 -5.21
C SER A 24 21.05 -3.35 -3.91
N ASN A 25 21.12 -2.02 -3.87
CA ASN A 25 20.69 -1.21 -2.72
C ASN A 25 19.40 -0.44 -3.04
N GLY A 26 18.50 -1.11 -3.76
CA GLY A 26 17.25 -0.56 -4.27
C GLY A 26 16.10 -0.59 -3.26
N ASN A 27 16.25 0.03 -2.09
CA ASN A 27 15.09 0.61 -1.39
C ASN A 27 14.57 1.83 -2.17
N SER A 28 14.37 1.66 -3.47
CA SER A 28 13.51 2.54 -4.25
C SER A 28 12.16 2.46 -3.57
N ARG A 29 11.70 3.60 -3.06
CA ARG A 29 10.42 3.76 -2.37
C ARG A 29 9.31 3.54 -3.41
N ARG A 30 9.16 2.31 -3.87
CA ARG A 30 8.32 1.93 -5.01
C ARG A 30 6.90 2.31 -4.66
N LEU A 31 6.33 3.20 -5.46
CA LEU A 31 4.97 3.67 -5.26
C LEU A 31 3.99 2.61 -5.79
N PHE A 32 2.85 2.50 -5.13
CA PHE A 32 1.74 1.70 -5.65
C PHE A 32 1.26 2.33 -6.94
N THR A 33 1.30 1.57 -8.03
CA THR A 33 0.64 1.98 -9.27
C THR A 33 -0.86 1.78 -9.16
N GLU A 34 -1.61 2.40 -10.07
CA GLU A 34 -3.06 2.22 -10.14
C GLU A 34 -3.47 0.75 -10.24
N LEU A 35 -2.73 -0.06 -11.02
CA LEU A 35 -2.96 -1.49 -11.17
C LEU A 35 -2.66 -2.26 -9.88
N ASP A 36 -1.56 -1.92 -9.20
CA ASP A 36 -1.19 -2.55 -7.92
C ASP A 36 -2.29 -2.34 -6.87
N GLU A 37 -2.88 -1.14 -6.78
CA GLU A 37 -3.97 -0.84 -5.85
C GLU A 37 -5.22 -1.67 -6.13
N ILE A 38 -5.56 -1.85 -7.42
CA ILE A 38 -6.69 -2.68 -7.84
C ILE A 38 -6.41 -4.15 -7.48
N HIS A 39 -5.21 -4.65 -7.75
CA HIS A 39 -4.82 -6.03 -7.43
C HIS A 39 -4.78 -6.27 -5.92
N LEU A 40 -4.28 -5.30 -5.15
CA LEU A 40 -4.28 -5.31 -3.70
C LEU A 40 -5.71 -5.47 -3.16
N LEU A 41 -6.62 -4.57 -3.55
CA LEU A 41 -8.01 -4.62 -3.06
C LEU A 41 -8.75 -5.88 -3.52
N LYS A 42 -8.53 -6.35 -4.75
CA LYS A 42 -9.15 -7.61 -5.23
C LYS A 42 -8.67 -8.81 -4.43
N SER A 43 -7.37 -8.88 -4.14
CA SER A 43 -6.78 -9.96 -3.36
C SER A 43 -7.29 -9.92 -1.92
N PHE A 44 -7.31 -8.73 -1.32
CA PHE A 44 -7.83 -8.53 0.01
C PHE A 44 -9.33 -8.84 0.12
N LEU A 45 -10.14 -8.48 -0.88
CA LEU A 45 -11.56 -8.83 -0.93
C LEU A 45 -11.79 -10.35 -0.91
N LYS A 46 -10.94 -11.14 -1.57
CA LYS A 46 -11.07 -12.61 -1.54
C LYS A 46 -10.83 -13.14 -0.13
N LEU A 47 -9.84 -12.60 0.57
CA LEU A 47 -9.50 -12.98 1.94
C LEU A 47 -10.56 -12.51 2.94
N SER A 48 -11.11 -11.31 2.72
CA SER A 48 -12.16 -10.74 3.57
C SER A 48 -13.53 -11.40 3.41
N LYS A 49 -13.70 -12.31 2.45
CA LYS A 49 -14.90 -13.16 2.35
C LYS A 49 -14.83 -14.37 3.27
N GLN A 50 -13.62 -14.80 3.60
CA GLN A 50 -13.38 -15.97 4.46
C GLN A 50 -13.33 -15.58 5.94
N SER A 51 -13.04 -14.31 6.23
CA SER A 51 -12.95 -13.76 7.58
C SER A 51 -13.25 -12.26 7.54
N SER A 52 -13.63 -11.67 8.67
CA SER A 52 -13.86 -10.22 8.77
C SER A 52 -12.66 -9.42 8.23
N PRO A 53 -12.86 -8.26 7.58
CA PRO A 53 -11.76 -7.46 7.02
C PRO A 53 -10.65 -7.13 8.04
N SER A 54 -10.99 -6.98 9.33
CA SER A 54 -9.98 -6.73 10.37
C SER A 54 -9.14 -7.98 10.66
N SER A 55 -9.78 -9.13 10.70
CA SER A 55 -9.15 -10.44 10.97
C SER A 55 -8.42 -11.00 9.74
N ALA A 56 -8.67 -10.46 8.55
CA ALA A 56 -7.97 -10.85 7.32
C ALA A 56 -6.52 -10.36 7.27
N ILE A 57 -6.13 -9.37 8.08
CA ILE A 57 -4.77 -8.83 8.16
C ILE A 57 -3.91 -9.74 9.06
N THR A 58 -3.50 -10.88 8.53
CA THR A 58 -2.59 -11.83 9.20
C THR A 58 -1.34 -12.06 8.36
N SER A 59 -0.22 -12.44 8.97
CA SER A 59 1.04 -12.73 8.25
C SER A 59 0.86 -13.63 7.01
N PRO A 60 0.20 -14.81 7.10
CA PRO A 60 0.06 -15.70 5.94
C PRO A 60 -0.82 -15.08 4.82
N ASN A 61 -1.78 -14.24 5.19
CA ASN A 61 -2.62 -13.54 4.22
C ASN A 61 -1.86 -12.39 3.54
N LEU A 62 -0.98 -11.69 4.27
CA LEU A 62 -0.13 -10.65 3.73
C LEU A 62 0.91 -11.23 2.76
N GLU A 63 1.48 -12.39 3.05
CA GLU A 63 2.37 -13.11 2.13
C GLU A 63 1.65 -13.47 0.83
N ARG A 64 0.43 -14.02 0.92
CA ARG A 64 -0.41 -14.31 -0.26
C ARG A 64 -0.69 -13.07 -1.11
N ILE A 65 -0.86 -11.91 -0.49
CA ILE A 65 -1.03 -10.63 -1.19
C ILE A 65 0.29 -10.18 -1.80
N GLN A 66 1.39 -10.29 -1.06
CA GLN A 66 2.72 -9.91 -1.49
C GLN A 66 3.16 -10.71 -2.73
N THR A 67 2.90 -12.01 -2.77
CA THR A 67 3.16 -12.85 -3.96
C THR A 67 2.37 -12.38 -5.19
N ARG A 68 1.12 -11.94 -5.01
CA ARG A 68 0.30 -11.39 -6.12
C ARG A 68 0.76 -10.02 -6.60
N LEU A 69 1.58 -9.34 -5.82
CA LEU A 69 2.21 -8.05 -6.15
C LEU A 69 3.69 -8.24 -6.49
N ASP A 70 4.10 -9.46 -6.89
CA ASP A 70 5.46 -9.84 -7.27
C ASP A 70 6.53 -9.50 -6.20
N HIS A 71 6.14 -9.57 -4.92
CA HIS A 71 6.99 -9.24 -3.76
C HIS A 71 7.57 -7.82 -3.78
N LYS A 72 6.97 -6.92 -4.55
CA LYS A 72 7.41 -5.52 -4.72
C LYS A 72 7.25 -4.66 -3.46
N PHE A 73 6.44 -5.10 -2.50
CA PHE A 73 6.06 -4.34 -1.31
C PHE A 73 6.18 -5.21 -0.06
N THR A 74 6.67 -4.60 1.03
CA THR A 74 6.75 -5.22 2.35
C THR A 74 5.37 -5.32 3.01
N HIS A 75 5.23 -6.19 4.01
CA HIS A 75 4.01 -6.31 4.80
C HIS A 75 3.53 -4.97 5.38
N SER A 76 4.46 -4.16 5.92
CA SER A 76 4.13 -2.83 6.46
C SER A 76 3.54 -1.91 5.40
N GLN A 77 4.13 -1.87 4.20
CA GLN A 77 3.65 -1.02 3.10
C GLN A 77 2.26 -1.45 2.64
N ILE A 78 2.01 -2.76 2.60
CA ILE A 78 0.69 -3.32 2.26
C ILE A 78 -0.35 -2.94 3.31
N ILE A 79 -0.05 -3.12 4.60
CA ILE A 79 -0.94 -2.75 5.71
C ILE A 79 -1.27 -1.26 5.67
N ASP A 80 -0.25 -0.40 5.54
CA ASP A 80 -0.45 1.05 5.48
C ASP A 80 -1.25 1.47 4.25
N LYS A 81 -1.04 0.81 3.11
CA LYS A 81 -1.83 1.08 1.91
C LYS A 81 -3.29 0.68 2.10
N LEU A 82 -3.56 -0.50 2.68
CA LEU A 82 -4.92 -0.93 3.01
C LEU A 82 -5.61 0.04 3.96
N ARG A 83 -4.90 0.53 4.99
CA ARG A 83 -5.41 1.56 5.91
C ARG A 83 -5.79 2.84 5.17
N ARG A 84 -4.90 3.37 4.31
CA ARG A 84 -5.16 4.59 3.52
C ARG A 84 -6.35 4.41 2.58
N LEU A 85 -6.47 3.26 1.92
CA LEU A 85 -7.58 2.94 1.02
C LEU A 85 -8.92 2.84 1.78
N ARG A 86 -8.91 2.28 2.99
CA ARG A 86 -10.10 2.25 3.86
C ARG A 86 -10.54 3.66 4.26
N ILE A 87 -9.61 4.51 4.69
CA ILE A 87 -9.91 5.92 5.05
C ILE A 87 -10.47 6.67 3.85
N LYS A 88 -9.83 6.52 2.68
CA LYS A 88 -10.29 7.11 1.41
C LYS A 88 -11.72 6.68 1.07
N TYR A 89 -12.03 5.39 1.15
CA TYR A 89 -13.37 4.86 0.94
C TYR A 89 -14.41 5.50 1.87
N HIS A 90 -14.15 5.58 3.17
CA HIS A 90 -15.12 6.17 4.11
C HIS A 90 -15.34 7.67 3.85
N ARG A 91 -14.30 8.38 3.41
CA ARG A 91 -14.43 9.78 2.99
C ARG A 91 -15.32 9.92 1.75
N GLU A 92 -15.07 9.12 0.71
CA GLU A 92 -15.86 9.10 -0.54
C GLU A 92 -17.30 8.58 -0.32
N ALA A 93 -17.51 7.67 0.62
CA ALA A 93 -18.84 7.16 0.96
C ALA A 93 -19.73 8.22 1.62
N ARG A 94 -19.14 9.16 2.36
CA ARG A 94 -19.85 10.32 2.94
C ARG A 94 -20.08 11.41 1.90
N THR A 95 -19.13 11.61 0.99
CA THR A 95 -19.14 12.70 0.03
C THR A 95 -18.83 12.15 -1.37
N LYS A 96 -19.88 11.73 -2.08
CA LYS A 96 -19.77 11.05 -3.39
C LYS A 96 -19.07 11.90 -4.47
N SER A 97 -18.97 13.22 -4.29
CA SER A 97 -18.28 14.15 -5.20
C SER A 97 -16.75 14.05 -5.16
N LEU A 98 -16.18 13.26 -4.24
CA LEU A 98 -14.73 13.05 -4.15
C LEU A 98 -14.19 11.99 -5.13
N ILE A 99 -15.07 11.24 -5.80
CA ILE A 99 -14.70 10.25 -6.81
C ILE A 99 -14.49 10.99 -8.13
N LYS A 100 -13.27 11.42 -8.39
CA LYS A 100 -12.95 12.27 -9.54
C LYS A 100 -12.43 11.47 -10.73
N THR A 101 -11.78 10.33 -10.48
CA THR A 101 -11.13 9.55 -11.54
C THR A 101 -11.84 8.21 -11.83
N PRO A 102 -11.69 7.65 -13.04
CA PRO A 102 -12.14 6.29 -13.34
C PRO A 102 -11.49 5.23 -12.44
N HIS A 103 -10.24 5.46 -12.04
CA HIS A 103 -9.51 4.61 -11.10
C HIS A 103 -10.15 4.64 -9.70
N ASP A 104 -10.44 5.83 -9.17
CA ASP A 104 -11.13 6.00 -7.88
C ASP A 104 -12.48 5.28 -7.89
N THR A 105 -13.22 5.37 -9.00
CA THR A 105 -14.51 4.69 -9.16
C THR A 105 -14.35 3.17 -9.05
N ARG A 106 -13.29 2.61 -9.67
CA ARG A 106 -13.00 1.17 -9.61
C ARG A 106 -12.60 0.75 -8.19
N LEU A 107 -11.72 1.52 -7.53
CA LEU A 107 -11.33 1.26 -6.14
C LEU A 107 -12.55 1.33 -5.21
N HIS A 108 -13.36 2.38 -5.31
CA HIS A 108 -14.56 2.56 -4.50
C HIS A 108 -15.54 1.40 -4.66
N LYS A 109 -15.72 0.89 -5.88
CA LYS A 109 -16.60 -0.26 -6.15
C LYS A 109 -16.11 -1.53 -5.43
N ILE A 110 -14.80 -1.77 -5.38
CA ILE A 110 -14.21 -2.92 -4.69
C ILE A 110 -14.23 -2.69 -3.18
N ALA A 111 -13.78 -1.53 -2.72
CA ALA A 111 -13.76 -1.12 -1.32
C ALA A 111 -15.15 -1.18 -0.67
N ARG A 112 -16.21 -0.78 -1.40
CA ARG A 112 -17.59 -0.91 -0.96
C ARG A 112 -18.00 -2.36 -0.68
N LYS A 113 -17.44 -3.34 -1.40
CA LYS A 113 -17.70 -4.76 -1.14
C LYS A 113 -16.96 -5.30 0.08
N ILE A 114 -15.94 -4.59 0.57
CA ILE A 114 -15.15 -4.97 1.75
C ILE A 114 -15.71 -4.27 2.99
N TRP A 115 -15.92 -2.95 2.92
CA TRP A 115 -16.26 -2.10 4.07
C TRP A 115 -17.63 -1.43 4.01
N GLY A 116 -18.44 -1.71 2.98
CA GLY A 116 -19.78 -1.14 2.85
C GLY A 116 -20.82 -1.88 3.69
N LYS A 117 -21.94 -1.19 3.99
CA LYS A 117 -23.06 -1.73 4.81
C LYS A 117 -23.55 -3.10 4.31
N LYS A 118 -23.67 -3.28 2.99
CA LYS A 118 -24.08 -4.56 2.37
C LYS A 118 -23.06 -5.69 2.54
N ALA A 119 -21.78 -5.39 2.80
CA ALA A 119 -20.77 -6.40 3.08
C ALA A 119 -20.85 -6.92 4.53
N GLN A 120 -21.42 -6.11 5.44
CA GLN A 120 -21.67 -6.50 6.83
C GLN A 120 -23.05 -7.16 7.03
N GLN A 121 -23.97 -7.00 6.07
CA GLN A 121 -25.27 -7.66 6.06
C GLN A 121 -25.22 -8.93 5.20
N LEU A 122 -24.68 -10.02 5.75
CA LEU A 122 -25.23 -11.35 5.47
C LEU A 122 -26.59 -11.46 6.21
N PRO A 123 -27.58 -12.19 5.68
CA PRO A 123 -28.98 -11.79 5.76
C PRO A 123 -29.57 -11.99 7.15
N LYS A 124 -30.09 -10.91 7.73
CA LYS A 124 -31.31 -10.92 8.56
C LYS A 124 -32.01 -9.58 8.39
N GLU A 125 -33.31 -9.69 8.16
CA GLU A 125 -34.21 -8.62 7.75
C GLU A 125 -34.43 -7.58 8.86
N GLU A 126 -34.85 -6.39 8.43
CA GLU A 126 -35.46 -5.30 9.22
C GLU A 126 -34.55 -4.65 10.30
N HIS A 127 -34.64 -3.37 10.66
CA HIS A 127 -35.71 -2.41 10.53
C HIS A 127 -35.16 -0.97 10.70
N ALA A 128 -35.92 0.00 10.24
CA ALA A 128 -35.64 1.43 10.15
C ALA A 128 -35.54 2.20 11.49
N LYS A 129 -34.91 1.67 12.55
CA LYS A 129 -34.76 2.36 13.85
C LYS A 129 -33.34 2.81 14.19
N GLU A 130 -32.36 2.40 13.40
CA GLU A 130 -30.94 2.57 13.69
C GLU A 130 -30.37 3.93 13.22
N GLU A 131 -31.18 4.96 12.95
CA GLU A 131 -30.67 6.22 12.40
C GLU A 131 -30.29 7.25 13.49
N LYS A 132 -31.06 7.32 14.59
CA LYS A 132 -30.74 8.18 15.75
C LYS A 132 -29.63 7.63 16.63
N GLU A 133 -29.58 6.31 16.83
CA GLU A 133 -28.47 5.68 17.57
C GLU A 133 -27.16 5.71 16.76
N LYS A 134 -27.25 5.65 15.42
CA LYS A 134 -26.09 5.83 14.54
C LYS A 134 -25.57 7.24 14.49
N GLU A 135 -26.38 8.28 14.72
CA GLU A 135 -25.86 9.64 14.88
C GLU A 135 -24.97 9.75 16.11
N MET A 136 -25.40 9.11 17.22
CA MET A 136 -24.64 9.01 18.47
C MET A 136 -23.37 8.15 18.31
N LEU A 137 -23.42 7.03 17.60
CA LEU A 137 -22.24 6.22 17.29
C LEU A 137 -21.32 6.81 16.20
N LYS A 138 -21.81 7.70 15.34
CA LYS A 138 -21.02 8.34 14.26
C LYS A 138 -20.02 9.37 14.79
N GLY A 139 -20.24 9.87 16.01
CA GLY A 139 -19.24 10.58 16.82
C GLY A 139 -18.25 9.67 17.55
N LYS A 140 -18.56 8.38 17.75
CA LYS A 140 -17.72 7.47 18.57
C LYS A 140 -16.90 6.48 17.74
N TRP A 141 -17.30 6.18 16.50
CA TRP A 141 -16.69 5.10 15.72
C TRP A 141 -15.37 5.45 15.04
N TRP A 142 -15.03 6.73 14.95
CA TRP A 142 -13.64 7.15 14.68
C TRP A 142 -12.77 7.14 15.93
N GLU A 143 -13.37 7.01 17.12
CA GLU A 143 -12.71 6.90 18.42
C GLU A 143 -12.50 5.43 18.85
N CYS A 144 -12.85 4.45 18.01
CA CYS A 144 -12.64 3.02 18.26
C CYS A 144 -11.51 2.42 17.40
N SER A 145 -10.56 3.26 17.00
CA SER A 145 -9.15 2.93 17.17
C SER A 145 -8.65 4.03 18.08
N ASP A 146 -8.31 3.71 19.34
CA ASP A 146 -7.67 4.68 20.23
C ASP A 146 -6.61 5.40 19.40
N GLU A 147 -6.86 6.67 19.07
CA GLU A 147 -5.94 7.45 18.25
C GLU A 147 -4.58 7.51 18.96
N GLU A 148 -4.63 7.37 20.29
CA GLU A 148 -3.54 7.04 21.19
C GLU A 148 -2.84 5.72 20.87
N LYS A 149 -3.50 4.56 20.74
CA LYS A 149 -2.84 3.30 20.34
C LYS A 149 -2.27 3.36 18.93
N VAL A 150 -2.90 4.09 18.01
CA VAL A 150 -2.36 4.28 16.65
C VAL A 150 -1.12 5.17 16.70
N LYS A 151 -1.15 6.26 17.48
CA LYS A 151 0.00 7.13 17.75
C LYS A 151 1.08 6.40 18.55
N GLU A 152 0.73 5.50 19.46
CA GLU A 152 1.60 4.66 20.29
C GLU A 152 2.34 3.65 19.41
N LEU A 153 1.61 3.01 18.50
CA LEU A 153 2.21 2.16 17.47
C LEU A 153 3.10 3.01 16.56
N GLN A 154 2.69 4.20 16.13
CA GLN A 154 3.56 5.09 15.36
C GLN A 154 4.84 5.48 16.12
N LYS A 155 4.72 5.84 17.41
CA LYS A 155 5.84 6.16 18.30
C LYS A 155 6.77 4.97 18.48
N ARG A 156 6.22 3.78 18.74
CA ARG A 156 6.98 2.54 18.90
C ARG A 156 7.74 2.17 17.63
N TRP A 157 7.17 2.42 16.45
CA TRP A 157 7.84 2.18 15.17
C TRP A 157 8.96 3.19 14.90
N VAL A 158 8.78 4.46 15.26
CA VAL A 158 9.83 5.49 15.18
C VAL A 158 10.96 5.18 16.15
N LEU A 159 10.64 4.77 17.38
CA LEU A 159 11.61 4.41 18.40
C LEU A 159 12.42 3.16 18.00
N LEU A 160 11.74 2.15 17.44
CA LEU A 160 12.40 0.95 16.91
C LEU A 160 13.34 1.30 15.76
N ARG A 161 12.92 2.19 14.85
CA ARG A 161 13.75 2.68 13.75
C ARG A 161 14.97 3.47 14.21
N MET A 162 14.85 4.25 15.29
CA MET A 162 15.99 4.96 15.87
C MET A 162 16.97 4.01 16.57
N LYS A 163 16.47 3.00 17.29
CA LYS A 163 17.32 1.97 17.89
C LYS A 163 18.05 1.14 16.83
N GLU A 164 17.38 0.78 15.74
CA GLU A 164 18.02 0.12 14.59
C GLU A 164 19.12 1.01 13.99
N ALA A 165 18.87 2.32 13.82
CA ALA A 165 19.88 3.24 13.30
C ALA A 165 21.11 3.38 14.22
N GLU A 166 20.90 3.43 15.54
CA GLU A 166 21.98 3.51 16.52
C GLU A 166 22.83 2.23 16.54
N LEU A 167 22.17 1.07 16.41
CA LEU A 167 22.84 -0.23 16.32
C LEU A 167 23.64 -0.36 15.02
N MET A 168 23.12 0.18 13.91
CA MET A 168 23.84 0.27 12.65
C MET A 168 25.03 1.24 12.71
N SER A 169 24.96 2.31 13.51
CA SER A 169 26.08 3.24 13.72
C SER A 169 27.20 2.59 14.52
N LYS A 170 26.87 1.90 15.62
CA LYS A 170 27.86 1.16 16.44
C LYS A 170 28.50 0.00 15.68
N LYS A 171 27.75 -0.61 14.76
CA LYS A 171 28.27 -1.66 13.86
C LYS A 171 29.20 -1.11 12.76
N ALA A 172 29.15 0.19 12.46
CA ALA A 172 30.00 0.82 11.45
C ALA A 172 31.36 1.29 12.00
N GLU A 173 31.55 1.26 13.33
CA GLU A 173 32.80 1.64 14.01
C GLU A 173 33.68 0.43 14.41
N LEU A 174 33.24 -0.80 14.09
CA LEU A 174 33.98 -2.06 14.22
C LEU A 174 34.38 -2.58 12.84
#